data_AF-A0A2K2F8B4-F1
#
_entry.id   AF-A0A2K2F8B4-F1
#
_cell.length_a   1.000
_cell.length_b   1.000
_cell.length_c   1.000
_cell.angle_alpha   90.00
_cell.angle_beta   90.00
_cell.angle_gamma   90.00
#
_symmetry.space_group_name_H-M   'P 1'
#
loop_
_entity.id
_entity.type
_entity.pdbx_description
1 polymer ?
#
loop_
_entity_poly.entity_id
_entity_poly.type
_entity_poly.pdbx_seq_one_letter_code
_entity_poly.pdbx_strand_id
1 'polypeptide(L)'
;MINPAYEIERLLKYGQHWGLLGKWDVVPTRNALLDLFQISEPYDGLVEEESYDSPVPILDNLLDYAYETGLLKENTVTYRDLLDTRIMGLLMPRQSEVIEKFYNTVREKSIKQATDDYYTLSKASNYIRMDRIEKNLYWLASTEYGDIEITVNLSKPEKDPKAIAAARNMKQSSYPKCQLCLENVGYAGRVNHPARENHRVIPIELGNEQWFLQYSPYVYYNEHCIVFSEAHRPMKISREAFLRLLEFVEKVPHYFIGSNADLPIVGGSILSHDHFQGGHHQFPMEKAQVERTFIHKDFPDVKVGIVKWPMSVIRLSGASKEDLVELADRVLALWREYSDESVEVLAYSEEGGKKTPHNTITPIARKNRNQEYELDLVLRNNRTSKEHPYGIFHPHEDLHHIKKENIGLIEVMGLAVLPGRLSVEMEGIKAILAGEKPFDEKRLMEDEDLGKHLPWIQELVEKYGTGNQKDDTEEIVKKEIGRIFTRVLEDAGVFKRDQKGMDSFLKFMDHAGFSIKGDSGK
;
A
#
# COMPACT_ATOMS: atom_id res chain seq x y z
N MET A 1 -26.75 -31.00 5.49
CA MET A 1 -26.75 -30.28 6.78
C MET A 1 -25.30 -30.18 7.19
N ILE A 2 -24.78 -28.99 7.44
CA ILE A 2 -23.38 -28.78 7.85
C ILE A 2 -23.20 -29.45 9.22
N ASN A 3 -22.14 -30.26 9.39
CA ASN A 3 -21.77 -30.79 10.70
C ASN A 3 -20.67 -29.91 11.28
N PRO A 4 -20.98 -28.94 12.16
CA PRO A 4 -19.98 -27.99 12.64
C PRO A 4 -18.91 -28.63 13.52
N ALA A 5 -19.21 -29.74 14.21
CA ALA A 5 -18.20 -30.48 14.98
C ALA A 5 -17.16 -31.10 14.05
N TYR A 6 -17.58 -31.60 12.87
CA TYR A 6 -16.67 -32.09 11.83
C TYR A 6 -15.79 -30.96 11.26
N GLU A 7 -16.37 -29.79 11.00
CA GLU A 7 -15.63 -28.61 10.51
C GLU A 7 -14.61 -28.09 11.53
N ILE A 8 -14.91 -28.17 12.83
CA ILE A 8 -13.93 -27.85 13.89
C ILE A 8 -12.72 -28.80 13.80
N GLU A 9 -12.94 -30.10 13.64
CA GLU A 9 -11.83 -31.04 13.52
C GLU A 9 -11.01 -30.85 12.24
N ARG A 10 -11.66 -30.51 11.11
CA ARG A 10 -10.98 -30.08 9.88
C ARG A 10 -10.12 -28.85 10.11
N LEU A 11 -10.65 -27.85 10.82
CA LEU A 11 -9.93 -26.62 11.13
C LEU A 11 -8.72 -26.87 12.05
N LEU A 12 -8.83 -27.79 13.00
CA LEU A 12 -7.70 -28.19 13.85
C LEU A 12 -6.59 -28.84 13.02
N LYS A 13 -6.93 -29.75 12.09
CA LYS A 13 -5.96 -30.33 11.16
C LYS A 13 -5.31 -29.28 10.26
N TYR A 14 -6.09 -28.33 9.73
CA TYR A 14 -5.57 -27.17 9.02
C TYR A 14 -4.55 -26.39 9.86
N GLY A 15 -4.90 -26.09 11.12
CA GLY A 15 -4.02 -25.38 12.05
C GLY A 15 -2.72 -26.11 12.34
N GLN A 16 -2.75 -27.44 12.43
CA GLN A 16 -1.53 -28.26 12.57
C GLN A 16 -0.70 -28.28 11.29
N HIS A 17 -1.34 -28.44 10.13
CA HIS A 17 -0.69 -28.49 8.83
C HIS A 17 0.14 -27.21 8.58
N TRP A 18 -0.44 -26.05 8.86
CA TRP A 18 0.22 -24.75 8.69
C TRP A 18 1.06 -24.31 9.90
N GLY A 19 1.13 -25.12 10.96
CA GLY A 19 1.88 -24.80 12.17
C GLY A 19 1.37 -23.58 12.93
N LEU A 20 0.05 -23.30 12.84
CA LEU A 20 -0.64 -22.34 13.70
C LEU A 20 -0.73 -22.87 15.13
N LEU A 21 -0.91 -24.19 15.29
CA LEU A 21 -1.01 -24.83 16.59
C LEU A 21 -0.17 -26.12 16.66
N GLY A 22 0.43 -26.37 17.82
CA GLY A 22 1.18 -27.60 18.08
C GLY A 22 0.26 -28.77 18.43
N LYS A 23 0.81 -30.00 18.41
CA LYS A 23 0.04 -31.21 18.78
C LYS A 23 -0.61 -31.15 20.17
N TRP A 24 -0.04 -30.38 21.09
CA TRP A 24 -0.52 -30.23 22.46
C TRP A 24 -1.58 -29.14 22.61
N ASP A 25 -1.70 -28.25 21.62
CA ASP A 25 -2.68 -27.16 21.59
C ASP A 25 -4.01 -27.61 20.97
N VAL A 26 -4.04 -28.75 20.27
CA VAL A 26 -5.24 -29.30 19.63
C VAL A 26 -6.41 -29.41 20.60
N VAL A 27 -6.21 -30.01 21.78
CA VAL A 27 -7.27 -30.22 22.78
C VAL A 27 -7.81 -28.90 23.34
N PRO A 28 -6.98 -27.96 23.86
CA PRO A 28 -7.50 -26.69 24.35
C PRO A 28 -8.14 -25.85 23.23
N THR A 29 -7.59 -25.81 22.01
CA THR A 29 -8.19 -25.09 20.89
C THR A 29 -9.53 -25.70 20.47
N ARG A 30 -9.63 -27.04 20.44
CA ARG A 30 -10.90 -27.75 20.22
C ARG A 30 -11.95 -27.31 21.23
N ASN A 31 -11.63 -27.35 22.52
CA ASN A 31 -12.56 -26.99 23.58
C ASN A 31 -13.01 -25.52 23.46
N ALA A 32 -12.10 -24.61 23.10
CA ALA A 32 -12.44 -23.21 22.87
C ALA A 32 -13.34 -23.00 21.64
N LEU A 33 -13.15 -23.77 20.57
CA LEU A 33 -14.02 -23.72 19.39
C LEU A 33 -15.40 -24.32 19.69
N LEU A 34 -15.46 -25.45 20.40
CA LEU A 34 -16.73 -26.04 20.84
C LEU A 34 -17.53 -25.07 21.72
N ASP A 35 -16.87 -24.39 22.66
CA ASP A 35 -17.49 -23.33 23.48
C ASP A 35 -17.99 -22.15 22.62
N LEU A 36 -17.16 -21.65 21.70
CA LEU A 36 -17.51 -20.55 20.78
C LEU A 36 -18.79 -20.85 19.98
N PHE A 37 -18.93 -22.09 19.49
CA PHE A 37 -20.06 -22.54 18.68
C PHE A 37 -21.19 -23.17 19.50
N GLN A 38 -21.07 -23.25 20.82
CA GLN A 38 -22.04 -23.88 21.72
C GLN A 38 -22.33 -25.36 21.37
N ILE A 39 -21.30 -26.11 21.00
CA ILE A 39 -21.37 -27.53 20.65
C ILE A 39 -20.91 -28.36 21.84
N SER A 40 -21.69 -29.39 22.20
CA SER A 40 -21.45 -30.18 23.43
C SER A 40 -20.31 -31.20 23.30
N GLU A 41 -20.07 -31.73 22.11
CA GLU A 41 -19.13 -32.81 21.88
C GLU A 41 -18.39 -32.65 20.54
N PRO A 42 -17.11 -33.09 20.46
CA PRO A 42 -16.39 -33.11 19.20
C PRO A 42 -16.91 -34.20 18.28
N TYR A 43 -16.56 -34.12 17.00
CA TYR A 43 -16.81 -35.19 16.05
C TYR A 43 -15.92 -36.41 16.38
N ASP A 44 -16.54 -37.59 16.51
CA ASP A 44 -15.89 -38.84 16.90
C ASP A 44 -15.48 -39.72 15.71
N GLY A 45 -15.89 -39.33 14.49
CA GLY A 45 -15.56 -40.04 13.26
C GLY A 45 -14.21 -39.65 12.66
N LEU A 46 -13.89 -40.28 11.52
CA LEU A 46 -12.69 -39.96 10.77
C LEU A 46 -12.86 -38.66 10.00
N VAL A 47 -11.91 -37.74 10.16
CA VAL A 47 -11.79 -36.56 9.30
C VAL A 47 -10.97 -36.92 8.09
N GLU A 48 -11.55 -36.74 6.90
CA GLU A 48 -10.86 -36.97 5.63
C GLU A 48 -9.61 -36.10 5.54
N GLU A 49 -8.54 -36.66 4.99
CA GLU A 49 -7.36 -35.86 4.63
C GLU A 49 -7.65 -35.06 3.38
N GLU A 50 -7.30 -33.79 3.40
CA GLU A 50 -7.44 -32.85 2.29
C GLU A 50 -6.15 -32.04 2.12
N SER A 51 -6.07 -31.21 1.09
CA SER A 51 -4.86 -30.42 0.82
C SER A 51 -4.63 -29.30 1.84
N TYR A 52 -5.68 -28.87 2.54
CA TYR A 52 -5.64 -27.75 3.49
C TYR A 52 -5.09 -26.44 2.90
N ASP A 53 -5.28 -26.20 1.59
CA ASP A 53 -4.71 -25.03 0.91
C ASP A 53 -5.29 -23.69 1.45
N SER A 54 -6.54 -23.70 1.91
CA SER A 54 -7.24 -22.52 2.41
C SER A 54 -8.18 -22.87 3.56
N PRO A 55 -8.29 -22.02 4.61
CA PRO A 55 -9.27 -22.23 5.66
C PRO A 55 -10.67 -21.78 5.24
N VAL A 56 -10.81 -21.03 4.13
CA VAL A 56 -12.07 -20.37 3.73
C VAL A 56 -13.24 -21.34 3.60
N PRO A 57 -13.15 -22.50 2.93
CA PRO A 57 -14.28 -23.42 2.84
C PRO A 57 -14.76 -23.94 4.21
N ILE A 58 -13.83 -24.17 5.14
CA ILE A 58 -14.14 -24.62 6.52
C ILE A 58 -14.79 -23.47 7.30
N LEU A 59 -14.23 -22.26 7.18
CA LEU A 59 -14.76 -21.06 7.82
C LEU A 59 -16.15 -20.71 7.29
N ASP A 60 -16.40 -20.81 5.99
CA ASP A 60 -17.71 -20.53 5.39
C ASP A 60 -18.81 -21.43 5.96
N ASN A 61 -18.53 -22.74 6.08
CA ASN A 61 -19.45 -23.69 6.69
C ASN A 61 -19.73 -23.36 8.18
N LEU A 62 -18.70 -22.99 8.93
CA LEU A 62 -18.85 -22.59 10.34
C LEU A 62 -19.61 -21.27 10.49
N LEU A 63 -19.39 -20.31 9.59
CA LEU A 63 -20.10 -19.03 9.56
C LEU A 63 -21.59 -19.21 9.18
N ASP A 64 -21.88 -20.09 8.23
CA ASP A 64 -23.26 -20.44 7.85
C ASP A 64 -23.99 -21.07 9.04
N TYR A 65 -23.37 -22.05 9.72
CA TYR A 65 -23.90 -22.62 10.95
C TYR A 65 -24.13 -21.56 12.04
N ALA A 66 -23.18 -20.64 12.24
CA ALA A 66 -23.31 -19.57 13.21
C ALA A 66 -24.49 -18.64 12.89
N TYR A 67 -24.76 -18.40 11.63
CA TYR A 67 -25.92 -17.61 11.22
C TYR A 67 -27.24 -18.39 11.42
N GLU A 68 -27.29 -19.66 11.02
CA GLU A 68 -28.46 -20.52 11.19
C GLU A 68 -28.86 -20.70 12.67
N THR A 69 -27.88 -20.71 13.59
CA THR A 69 -28.10 -20.86 15.03
C THR A 69 -28.26 -19.53 15.79
N GLY A 70 -28.14 -18.39 15.10
CA GLY A 70 -28.26 -17.06 15.71
C GLY A 70 -27.03 -16.58 16.49
N LEU A 71 -25.89 -17.29 16.42
CA LEU A 71 -24.60 -16.83 16.94
C LEU A 71 -24.09 -15.61 16.17
N LEU A 72 -24.30 -15.60 14.85
CA LEU A 72 -24.00 -14.47 13.97
C LEU A 72 -25.23 -13.57 13.84
N LYS A 73 -25.10 -12.30 14.25
CA LYS A 73 -26.22 -11.35 14.27
C LYS A 73 -26.80 -11.05 12.89
N GLU A 74 -25.95 -10.89 11.89
CA GLU A 74 -26.33 -10.57 10.51
C GLU A 74 -25.39 -11.30 9.56
N ASN A 75 -25.91 -11.79 8.43
CA ASN A 75 -25.10 -12.44 7.41
C ASN A 75 -24.52 -11.42 6.40
N THR A 76 -23.71 -10.48 6.89
CA THR A 76 -22.98 -9.52 6.02
C THR A 76 -21.48 -9.74 6.12
N VAL A 77 -20.74 -9.26 5.11
CA VAL A 77 -19.27 -9.37 5.06
C VAL A 77 -18.62 -8.87 6.35
N THR A 78 -19.08 -7.74 6.90
CA THR A 78 -18.49 -7.19 8.13
C THR A 78 -18.68 -8.12 9.33
N TYR A 79 -19.86 -8.71 9.52
CA TYR A 79 -20.09 -9.59 10.66
C TYR A 79 -19.40 -10.94 10.50
N ARG A 80 -19.39 -11.48 9.27
CA ARG A 80 -18.62 -12.68 8.93
C ARG A 80 -17.13 -12.49 9.19
N ASP A 81 -16.57 -11.35 8.76
CA ASP A 81 -15.17 -10.98 8.98
C ASP A 81 -14.79 -10.81 10.46
N LEU A 82 -15.74 -10.45 11.33
CA LEU A 82 -15.49 -10.39 12.77
C LEU A 82 -15.41 -11.80 13.37
N LEU A 83 -16.34 -12.68 12.99
CA LEU A 83 -16.41 -14.04 13.55
C LEU A 83 -15.30 -14.94 13.02
N ASP A 84 -14.97 -14.89 11.72
CA ASP A 84 -13.90 -15.72 11.18
C ASP A 84 -12.51 -15.34 11.73
N THR A 85 -12.28 -14.05 11.98
CA THR A 85 -11.06 -13.55 12.59
C THR A 85 -10.95 -14.04 14.03
N ARG A 86 -12.08 -14.09 14.76
CA ARG A 86 -12.16 -14.67 16.10
C ARG A 86 -11.85 -16.17 16.10
N ILE A 87 -12.43 -16.91 15.16
CA ILE A 87 -12.18 -18.34 14.97
C ILE A 87 -10.68 -18.58 14.74
N MET A 88 -10.08 -17.88 13.76
CA MET A 88 -8.66 -18.00 13.46
C MET A 88 -7.77 -17.53 14.61
N GLY A 89 -8.22 -16.55 15.40
CA GLY A 89 -7.52 -16.09 16.60
C GLY A 89 -7.32 -17.18 17.64
N LEU A 90 -8.25 -18.16 17.75
CA LEU A 90 -8.13 -19.30 18.65
C LEU A 90 -7.09 -20.34 18.20
N LEU A 91 -6.72 -20.33 16.92
CA LEU A 91 -5.68 -21.17 16.35
C LEU A 91 -4.29 -20.54 16.48
N MET A 92 -4.20 -19.23 16.69
CA MET A 92 -2.93 -18.52 16.57
C MET A 92 -2.00 -18.78 17.78
N PRO A 93 -0.68 -18.93 17.53
CA PRO A 93 0.31 -18.88 18.60
C PRO A 93 0.25 -17.54 19.36
N ARG A 94 0.79 -17.52 20.57
CA ARG A 94 0.91 -16.29 21.34
C ARG A 94 1.91 -15.34 20.68
N GLN A 95 1.73 -14.04 20.89
CA GLN A 95 2.62 -12.99 20.38
C GLN A 95 4.10 -13.25 20.73
N SER A 96 4.40 -13.69 21.95
CA SER A 96 5.78 -14.03 22.38
C SER A 96 6.37 -15.21 21.61
N GLU A 97 5.56 -16.24 21.31
CA GLU A 97 6.01 -17.44 20.58
C GLU A 97 6.34 -17.10 19.12
N VAL A 98 5.54 -16.24 18.49
CA VAL A 98 5.81 -15.75 17.12
C VAL A 98 7.11 -14.95 17.07
N ILE A 99 7.32 -14.06 18.04
CA ILE A 99 8.56 -13.25 18.14
C ILE A 99 9.77 -14.16 18.36
N GLU A 100 9.69 -15.10 19.30
CA GLU A 100 10.78 -16.02 19.59
C GLU A 100 11.13 -16.87 18.36
N LYS A 101 10.12 -17.44 17.70
CA LYS A 101 10.31 -18.22 16.46
C LYS A 101 10.97 -17.39 15.37
N PHE A 102 10.52 -16.15 15.15
CA PHE A 102 11.10 -15.25 14.16
C PHE A 102 12.60 -15.03 14.43
N TYR A 103 12.97 -14.62 15.64
CA TYR A 103 14.36 -14.33 15.97
C TYR A 103 15.24 -15.58 16.11
N ASN A 104 14.67 -16.74 16.46
CA ASN A 104 15.36 -18.03 16.32
C ASN A 104 15.71 -18.30 14.85
N THR A 105 14.75 -18.14 13.93
CA THR A 105 15.01 -18.29 12.48
C THR A 105 16.07 -17.30 11.98
N VAL A 106 16.06 -16.05 12.46
CA VAL A 106 17.12 -15.07 12.12
C VAL A 106 18.49 -15.57 12.56
N ARG A 107 18.62 -16.10 13.78
CA ARG A 107 19.90 -16.58 14.34
C ARG A 107 20.41 -17.86 13.68
N GLU A 108 19.49 -18.80 13.42
CA GLU A 108 19.84 -20.14 12.94
C GLU A 108 19.93 -20.22 11.41
N LYS A 109 19.22 -19.34 10.69
CA LYS A 109 19.12 -19.35 9.24
C LYS A 109 19.44 -17.97 8.67
N SER A 110 18.42 -17.11 8.51
CA SER A 110 18.58 -15.76 7.95
C SER A 110 17.35 -14.90 8.22
N ILE A 111 17.51 -13.57 8.12
CA ILE A 111 16.38 -12.64 8.16
C ILE A 111 15.38 -12.89 7.03
N LYS A 112 15.85 -13.27 5.84
CA LYS A 112 14.97 -13.59 4.72
C LYS A 112 14.06 -14.78 5.04
N GLN A 113 14.62 -15.87 5.57
CA GLN A 113 13.79 -17.01 5.95
C GLN A 113 12.79 -16.63 7.05
N ALA A 114 13.18 -15.79 8.01
CA ALA A 114 12.29 -15.34 9.07
C ALA A 114 11.11 -14.51 8.51
N THR A 115 11.36 -13.63 7.54
CA THR A 115 10.29 -12.88 6.87
C THR A 115 9.40 -13.76 6.00
N ASP A 116 9.97 -14.73 5.27
CA ASP A 116 9.23 -15.72 4.46
C ASP A 116 8.29 -16.57 5.36
N ASP A 117 8.80 -17.06 6.50
CA ASP A 117 8.04 -17.84 7.49
C ASP A 117 6.91 -17.01 8.11
N TYR A 118 7.18 -15.76 8.47
CA TYR A 118 6.20 -14.84 9.03
C TYR A 118 5.11 -14.45 8.01
N TYR A 119 5.47 -14.30 6.74
CA TYR A 119 4.51 -14.04 5.66
C TYR A 119 3.60 -15.24 5.45
N THR A 120 4.18 -16.44 5.47
CA THR A 120 3.43 -17.70 5.43
C THR A 120 2.43 -17.80 6.59
N LEU A 121 2.85 -17.48 7.81
CA LEU A 121 1.96 -17.41 8.98
C LEU A 121 0.81 -16.40 8.78
N SER A 122 1.10 -15.23 8.22
CA SER A 122 0.11 -14.18 7.96
C SER A 122 -0.92 -14.56 6.89
N LYS A 123 -0.54 -15.40 5.92
CA LYS A 123 -1.48 -16.02 4.96
C LYS A 123 -2.30 -17.14 5.62
N ALA A 124 -1.64 -18.07 6.30
CA ALA A 124 -2.30 -19.23 6.92
C ALA A 124 -3.28 -18.85 8.05
N SER A 125 -2.99 -17.78 8.79
CA SER A 125 -3.91 -17.24 9.80
C SER A 125 -5.16 -16.57 9.22
N ASN A 126 -5.28 -16.49 7.90
CA ASN A 126 -6.29 -15.74 7.17
C ASN A 126 -6.29 -14.23 7.53
N TYR A 127 -5.18 -13.71 8.07
CA TYR A 127 -4.99 -12.28 8.27
C TYR A 127 -4.82 -11.58 6.91
N ILE A 128 -4.01 -12.18 6.04
CA ILE A 128 -3.94 -11.87 4.62
C ILE A 128 -4.93 -12.79 3.89
N ARG A 129 -6.03 -12.20 3.42
CA ARG A 129 -7.14 -12.92 2.77
C ARG A 129 -6.83 -13.18 1.30
N MET A 130 -6.07 -14.24 1.04
CA MET A 130 -5.58 -14.57 -0.31
C MET A 130 -6.72 -14.82 -1.31
N ASP A 131 -7.84 -15.40 -0.85
CA ASP A 131 -9.05 -15.62 -1.65
C ASP A 131 -9.63 -14.32 -2.25
N ARG A 132 -9.41 -13.18 -1.57
CA ARG A 132 -9.83 -11.85 -2.03
C ARG A 132 -8.77 -11.20 -2.89
N ILE A 133 -7.50 -11.37 -2.53
CA ILE A 133 -6.36 -10.77 -3.24
C ILE A 133 -6.21 -11.37 -4.63
N GLU A 134 -6.43 -12.67 -4.79
CA GLU A 134 -6.33 -13.38 -6.08
C GLU A 134 -7.35 -12.90 -7.13
N LYS A 135 -8.40 -12.18 -6.70
CA LYS A 135 -9.39 -11.57 -7.60
C LYS A 135 -8.90 -10.25 -8.21
N ASN A 136 -7.87 -9.62 -7.64
CA ASN A 136 -7.38 -8.33 -8.13
C ASN A 136 -6.91 -8.44 -9.59
N LEU A 137 -7.25 -7.46 -10.41
CA LEU A 137 -6.68 -7.34 -11.74
C LEU A 137 -5.27 -6.79 -11.63
N TYR A 138 -4.36 -7.27 -12.47
CA TYR A 138 -2.99 -6.78 -12.56
C TYR A 138 -2.50 -6.82 -14.01
N TRP A 139 -1.84 -5.75 -14.46
CA TRP A 139 -1.14 -5.74 -15.74
C TRP A 139 -0.02 -4.70 -15.75
N LEU A 140 0.90 -4.85 -16.70
CA LEU A 140 1.92 -3.86 -17.01
C LEU A 140 1.45 -2.95 -18.14
N ALA A 141 1.70 -1.66 -18.02
CA ALA A 141 1.49 -0.70 -19.10
C ALA A 141 2.82 -0.05 -19.49
N SER A 142 3.22 -0.20 -20.75
CA SER A 142 4.48 0.37 -21.25
C SER A 142 4.37 1.86 -21.49
N THR A 143 5.36 2.60 -20.98
CA THR A 143 5.45 4.07 -21.07
C THR A 143 6.85 4.49 -21.48
N GLU A 144 7.06 5.78 -21.73
CA GLU A 144 8.40 6.32 -22.01
C GLU A 144 9.38 6.25 -20.81
N TYR A 145 8.85 6.02 -19.61
CA TYR A 145 9.59 5.87 -18.35
C TYR A 145 9.84 4.40 -17.98
N GLY A 146 9.41 3.46 -18.83
CA GLY A 146 9.40 2.02 -18.57
C GLY A 146 7.99 1.49 -18.30
N ASP A 147 7.89 0.21 -17.95
CA ASP A 147 6.60 -0.40 -17.60
C ASP A 147 6.15 0.08 -16.22
N ILE A 148 4.98 0.70 -16.14
CA ILE A 148 4.27 0.95 -14.89
C ILE A 148 3.37 -0.24 -14.57
N GLU A 149 3.09 -0.45 -13.30
CA GLU A 149 2.22 -1.52 -12.83
C GLU A 149 0.84 -0.96 -12.55
N ILE A 150 -0.22 -1.66 -12.98
CA ILE A 150 -1.59 -1.27 -12.69
C ILE A 150 -2.29 -2.42 -11.97
N THR A 151 -2.98 -2.09 -10.87
CA THR A 151 -3.88 -3.04 -10.20
C THR A 151 -5.25 -2.43 -9.92
N VAL A 152 -6.30 -3.23 -10.10
CA VAL A 152 -7.66 -2.91 -9.68
C VAL A 152 -7.97 -3.73 -8.44
N ASN A 153 -8.13 -3.04 -7.30
CA ASN A 153 -8.31 -3.69 -6.01
C ASN A 153 -9.77 -4.15 -5.81
N LEU A 154 -10.02 -5.43 -6.03
CA LEU A 154 -11.29 -6.11 -5.76
C LEU A 154 -11.35 -6.73 -4.36
N SER A 155 -10.21 -6.75 -3.65
CA SER A 155 -10.10 -7.41 -2.34
C SER A 155 -10.74 -6.65 -1.17
N LYS A 156 -10.93 -5.33 -1.33
CA LYS A 156 -11.47 -4.46 -0.27
C LYS A 156 -13.00 -4.36 -0.40
N PRO A 157 -13.78 -4.99 0.50
CA PRO A 157 -15.23 -4.94 0.42
C PRO A 157 -15.76 -3.53 0.73
N GLU A 158 -16.76 -3.10 -0.03
CA GLU A 158 -17.55 -1.92 0.32
C GLU A 158 -18.39 -2.22 1.58
N LYS A 159 -18.61 -1.19 2.40
CA LYS A 159 -19.36 -1.36 3.64
C LYS A 159 -20.85 -1.44 3.34
N ASP A 160 -21.48 -2.53 3.79
CA ASP A 160 -22.91 -2.75 3.67
C ASP A 160 -23.74 -1.65 4.39
N PRO A 161 -24.87 -1.17 3.81
CA PRO A 161 -25.73 -0.17 4.44
C PRO A 161 -26.21 -0.52 5.85
N LYS A 162 -26.49 -1.80 6.14
CA LYS A 162 -26.85 -2.28 7.49
C LYS A 162 -25.69 -2.13 8.47
N ALA A 163 -24.47 -2.45 8.04
CA ALA A 163 -23.27 -2.26 8.86
C ALA A 163 -23.00 -0.77 9.12
N ILE A 164 -23.24 0.09 8.13
CA ILE A 164 -23.14 1.55 8.29
C ILE A 164 -24.17 2.07 9.32
N ALA A 165 -25.43 1.63 9.21
CA ALA A 165 -26.48 2.01 10.15
C ALA A 165 -26.17 1.55 11.58
N ALA A 166 -25.73 0.30 11.75
CA ALA A 166 -25.32 -0.24 13.05
C ALA A 166 -24.15 0.56 13.65
N ALA A 167 -23.12 0.88 12.84
CA ALA A 167 -21.97 1.66 13.28
C ALA A 167 -22.33 3.07 13.79
N ARG A 168 -23.33 3.73 13.20
CA ARG A 168 -23.79 5.06 13.63
C ARG A 168 -24.40 5.05 15.04
N ASN A 169 -25.00 3.93 15.43
CA ASN A 169 -25.68 3.78 16.72
C ASN A 169 -24.75 3.22 17.82
N MET A 170 -23.50 2.86 17.49
CA MET A 170 -22.55 2.36 18.48
C MET A 170 -21.93 3.50 19.31
N LYS A 171 -21.69 3.22 20.60
CA LYS A 171 -20.90 4.12 21.44
C LYS A 171 -19.51 4.30 20.82
N GLN A 172 -19.06 5.55 20.71
CA GLN A 172 -17.70 5.83 20.29
C GLN A 172 -16.73 5.23 21.30
N SER A 173 -15.78 4.42 20.80
CA SER A 173 -14.67 3.87 21.57
C SER A 173 -13.39 4.54 21.08
N SER A 174 -12.53 4.93 22.02
CA SER A 174 -11.21 5.49 21.77
C SER A 174 -10.09 4.43 21.76
N TYR A 175 -10.42 3.15 21.99
CA TYR A 175 -9.47 2.03 21.99
C TYR A 175 -9.81 1.02 20.88
N PRO A 176 -8.83 0.59 20.07
CA PRO A 176 -7.51 1.19 19.86
C PRO A 176 -7.61 2.63 19.32
N LYS A 177 -6.57 3.45 19.53
CA LYS A 177 -6.58 4.87 19.12
C LYS A 177 -6.63 5.05 17.60
N CYS A 178 -5.99 4.15 16.85
CA CYS A 178 -6.08 4.08 15.39
C CYS A 178 -5.89 2.63 14.91
N GLN A 179 -5.86 2.43 13.60
CA GLN A 179 -5.73 1.11 12.96
C GLN A 179 -4.32 0.50 13.03
N LEU A 180 -3.31 1.28 13.42
CA LEU A 180 -1.89 0.85 13.49
C LEU A 180 -1.38 0.64 14.91
N CYS A 181 -2.07 1.18 15.91
CA CYS A 181 -1.70 1.01 17.32
C CYS A 181 -1.47 -0.46 17.70
N LEU A 182 -0.44 -0.73 18.51
CA LEU A 182 -0.09 -2.08 18.96
C LEU A 182 -1.27 -2.80 19.63
N GLU A 183 -2.14 -2.03 20.28
CA GLU A 183 -3.39 -2.44 20.90
C GLU A 183 -4.37 -3.17 19.96
N ASN A 184 -4.15 -3.09 18.65
CA ASN A 184 -4.88 -3.88 17.67
C ASN A 184 -4.50 -5.36 17.68
N VAL A 185 -3.29 -5.74 18.11
CA VAL A 185 -2.86 -7.13 18.16
C VAL A 185 -3.78 -7.91 19.11
N GLY A 186 -4.52 -8.89 18.59
CA GLY A 186 -5.49 -9.63 19.38
C GLY A 186 -6.85 -8.94 19.56
N TYR A 187 -7.11 -7.79 18.93
CA TYR A 187 -8.34 -7.03 19.15
C TYR A 187 -9.55 -7.66 18.44
N ALA A 188 -10.62 -7.92 19.18
CA ALA A 188 -11.86 -8.54 18.66
C ALA A 188 -12.59 -7.73 17.59
N GLY A 189 -12.25 -6.45 17.42
CA GLY A 189 -12.92 -5.58 16.46
C GLY A 189 -14.34 -5.20 16.88
N ARG A 190 -15.00 -4.50 15.96
CA ARG A 190 -16.39 -4.02 16.02
C ARG A 190 -16.80 -3.60 14.62
N VAL A 191 -18.08 -3.35 14.40
CA VAL A 191 -18.62 -3.02 13.05
C VAL A 191 -17.89 -1.85 12.37
N ASN A 192 -17.36 -0.89 13.15
CA ASN A 192 -16.61 0.26 12.63
C ASN A 192 -15.08 0.16 12.81
N HIS A 193 -14.54 -0.95 13.32
CA HIS A 193 -13.10 -1.15 13.54
C HIS A 193 -12.75 -2.63 13.35
N PRO A 194 -11.87 -2.99 12.40
CA PRO A 194 -11.65 -4.38 12.02
C PRO A 194 -11.15 -5.25 13.17
N ALA A 195 -11.51 -6.53 13.14
CA ALA A 195 -10.94 -7.55 14.02
C ALA A 195 -9.50 -7.89 13.62
N ARG A 196 -8.72 -8.28 14.62
CA ARG A 196 -7.27 -8.51 14.57
C ARG A 196 -6.85 -9.60 15.57
N GLU A 197 -7.77 -10.47 15.97
CA GLU A 197 -7.51 -11.62 16.86
C GLU A 197 -6.47 -12.58 16.27
N ASN A 198 -6.49 -12.73 14.95
CA ASN A 198 -5.52 -13.52 14.19
C ASN A 198 -4.24 -12.76 13.80
N HIS A 199 -4.06 -11.52 14.26
CA HIS A 199 -2.92 -10.66 13.90
C HIS A 199 -1.77 -10.77 14.91
N ARG A 200 -0.53 -10.75 14.43
CA ARG A 200 0.71 -10.73 15.24
C ARG A 200 1.74 -9.81 14.58
N VAL A 201 2.62 -9.20 15.36
CA VAL A 201 3.64 -8.24 14.86
C VAL A 201 5.06 -8.61 15.31
N ILE A 202 6.09 -8.14 14.63
CA ILE A 202 7.49 -8.38 15.00
C ILE A 202 8.13 -7.09 15.52
N PRO A 203 8.61 -7.02 16.78
CA PRO A 203 9.28 -5.83 17.30
C PRO A 203 10.60 -5.63 16.56
N ILE A 204 10.94 -4.39 16.22
CA ILE A 204 12.20 -4.00 15.62
C ILE A 204 12.64 -2.66 16.23
N GLU A 205 13.92 -2.51 16.55
CA GLU A 205 14.48 -1.27 17.07
C GLU A 205 15.03 -0.42 15.92
N LEU A 206 14.59 0.83 15.81
CA LEU A 206 15.02 1.80 14.80
C LEU A 206 15.22 3.18 15.44
N GLY A 207 16.40 3.78 15.28
CA GLY A 207 16.75 5.07 15.85
C GLY A 207 16.72 5.10 17.38
N ASN A 208 17.08 3.98 18.02
CA ASN A 208 16.94 3.74 19.48
C ASN A 208 15.49 3.82 19.99
N GLU A 209 14.50 3.57 19.13
CA GLU A 209 13.08 3.50 19.49
C GLU A 209 12.47 2.15 19.12
N GLN A 210 11.40 1.76 19.81
CA GLN A 210 10.65 0.56 19.51
C GLN A 210 9.66 0.79 18.36
N TRP A 211 9.77 -0.06 17.35
CA TRP A 211 8.87 -0.13 16.19
C TRP A 211 8.37 -1.57 16.02
N PHE A 212 7.38 -1.76 15.16
CA PHE A 212 6.83 -3.07 14.86
C PHE A 212 6.65 -3.25 13.35
N LEU A 213 7.14 -4.38 12.84
CA LEU A 213 6.88 -4.86 11.49
C LEU A 213 5.60 -5.69 11.47
N GLN A 214 4.73 -5.41 10.51
CA GLN A 214 3.57 -6.22 10.17
C GLN A 214 3.35 -6.29 8.67
N TYR A 215 2.67 -7.32 8.17
CA TYR A 215 2.17 -7.30 6.79
C TYR A 215 0.88 -6.49 6.66
N SER A 216 0.63 -5.93 5.49
CA SER A 216 -0.64 -5.31 5.15
C SER A 216 -1.67 -6.39 4.82
N PRO A 217 -2.89 -6.37 5.39
CA PRO A 217 -3.90 -7.38 5.08
C PRO A 217 -4.51 -7.22 3.67
N TYR A 218 -4.20 -6.12 2.97
CA TYR A 218 -4.73 -5.81 1.64
C TYR A 218 -3.75 -6.09 0.50
N VAL A 219 -2.48 -6.36 0.80
CA VAL A 219 -1.37 -6.76 -0.12
C VAL A 219 -1.49 -6.23 -1.55
N TYR A 220 -0.74 -5.17 -1.88
CA TYR A 220 -0.69 -4.62 -3.24
C TYR A 220 0.45 -5.18 -4.09
N TYR A 221 1.46 -5.74 -3.42
CA TYR A 221 2.65 -6.33 -4.01
C TYR A 221 3.20 -7.36 -3.03
N ASN A 222 4.14 -8.19 -3.49
CA ASN A 222 4.70 -9.28 -2.70
C ASN A 222 5.28 -8.76 -1.36
N GLU A 223 4.87 -9.40 -0.26
CA GLU A 223 5.33 -9.08 1.10
C GLU A 223 5.12 -7.61 1.50
N HIS A 224 4.09 -6.92 0.97
CA HIS A 224 3.73 -5.57 1.39
C HIS A 224 3.59 -5.47 2.91
N CYS A 225 4.51 -4.74 3.54
CA CYS A 225 4.60 -4.57 4.98
C CYS A 225 4.45 -3.11 5.42
N ILE A 226 4.12 -2.94 6.70
CA ILE A 226 4.00 -1.68 7.41
C ILE A 226 4.93 -1.78 8.63
N VAL A 227 5.77 -0.77 8.82
CA VAL A 227 6.64 -0.65 10.01
C VAL A 227 6.17 0.56 10.79
N PHE A 228 5.57 0.36 11.97
CA PHE A 228 4.93 1.43 12.73
C PHE A 228 5.58 1.65 14.09
N SER A 229 5.59 2.91 14.54
CA SER A 229 6.14 3.31 15.84
C SER A 229 5.27 2.75 16.97
N GLU A 230 5.87 2.32 18.09
CA GLU A 230 5.10 2.03 19.30
C GLU A 230 4.32 3.26 19.78
N ALA A 231 4.98 4.42 19.76
CA ALA A 231 4.37 5.68 20.13
C ALA A 231 3.38 6.15 19.05
N HIS A 232 2.14 6.44 19.46
CA HIS A 232 1.14 7.09 18.62
C HIS A 232 1.44 8.59 18.49
N ARG A 233 2.14 8.95 17.42
CA ARG A 233 2.45 10.34 17.06
C ARG A 233 2.26 10.54 15.56
N PRO A 234 1.96 11.75 15.08
CA PRO A 234 1.90 12.01 13.65
C PRO A 234 3.22 11.69 12.95
N MET A 235 3.12 11.23 11.71
CA MET A 235 4.27 10.99 10.85
C MET A 235 5.00 12.29 10.56
N LYS A 236 6.34 12.23 10.46
CA LYS A 236 7.18 13.39 10.16
C LYS A 236 8.37 13.00 9.31
N ILE A 237 8.64 13.78 8.26
CA ILE A 237 9.86 13.64 7.47
C ILE A 237 10.96 14.49 8.12
N SER A 238 12.04 13.84 8.53
CA SER A 238 13.20 14.47 9.18
C SER A 238 14.46 13.63 8.97
N ARG A 239 15.61 14.15 9.38
CA ARG A 239 16.86 13.39 9.54
C ARG A 239 16.65 12.02 10.20
N GLU A 240 15.90 11.96 11.30
CA GLU A 240 15.62 10.71 12.01
C GLU A 240 14.75 9.76 11.18
N ALA A 241 13.85 10.27 10.33
CA ALA A 241 13.11 9.41 9.40
C ALA A 241 14.06 8.74 8.40
N PHE A 242 15.01 9.48 7.80
CA PHE A 242 16.01 8.91 6.91
C PHE A 242 16.90 7.88 7.60
N LEU A 243 17.34 8.16 8.83
CA LEU A 243 18.09 7.22 9.65
C LEU A 243 17.32 5.91 9.87
N ARG A 244 16.06 5.99 10.32
CA ARG A 244 15.22 4.81 10.59
C ARG A 244 14.97 3.98 9.33
N LEU A 245 14.75 4.63 8.18
CA LEU A 245 14.60 3.94 6.89
C LEU A 245 15.87 3.14 6.54
N LEU A 246 17.04 3.76 6.65
CA LEU A 246 18.31 3.09 6.32
C LEU A 246 18.73 2.03 7.36
N GLU A 247 18.41 2.21 8.64
CA GLU A 247 18.57 1.16 9.67
C GLU A 247 17.66 -0.03 9.45
N PHE A 248 16.43 0.19 8.95
CA PHE A 248 15.57 -0.91 8.55
C PHE A 248 16.17 -1.69 7.39
N VAL A 249 16.65 -0.99 6.36
CA VAL A 249 17.32 -1.61 5.19
C VAL A 249 18.57 -2.39 5.61
N GLU A 250 19.30 -1.92 6.61
CA GLU A 250 20.44 -2.66 7.18
C GLU A 250 20.00 -3.99 7.82
N LYS A 251 18.87 -4.00 8.52
CA LYS A 251 18.33 -5.18 9.19
C LYS A 251 17.61 -6.15 8.24
N VAL A 252 16.92 -5.62 7.22
CA VAL A 252 16.09 -6.37 6.26
C VAL A 252 16.47 -6.00 4.82
N PRO A 253 17.67 -6.39 4.34
CA PRO A 253 18.28 -5.83 3.13
C PRO A 253 17.61 -6.23 1.82
N HIS A 254 16.78 -7.28 1.80
CA HIS A 254 16.00 -7.68 0.63
C HIS A 254 14.70 -6.88 0.46
N TYR A 255 14.34 -6.01 1.42
CA TYR A 255 13.17 -5.16 1.33
C TYR A 255 13.56 -3.72 0.95
N PHE A 256 12.66 -3.04 0.25
CA PHE A 256 12.63 -1.59 0.26
C PHE A 256 11.77 -1.10 1.44
N ILE A 257 11.94 0.16 1.83
CA ILE A 257 11.08 0.83 2.80
C ILE A 257 10.99 2.32 2.48
N GLY A 258 9.83 2.93 2.66
CA GLY A 258 9.64 4.35 2.42
C GLY A 258 8.55 4.94 3.29
N SER A 259 8.44 6.26 3.24
CA SER A 259 7.41 7.02 3.96
C SER A 259 6.59 7.84 2.98
N ASN A 260 5.30 8.00 3.23
CA ASN A 260 4.53 9.02 2.53
C ASN A 260 5.02 10.41 2.95
N ALA A 261 4.74 11.43 2.15
CA ALA A 261 4.94 12.81 2.59
C ALA A 261 4.09 13.15 3.84
N ASP A 262 4.64 13.97 4.73
CA ASP A 262 4.03 14.39 6.00
C ASP A 262 3.06 15.57 5.88
N LEU A 263 2.89 16.12 4.68
CA LEU A 263 1.95 17.20 4.40
C LEU A 263 0.62 16.66 3.83
N PRO A 264 -0.52 17.33 4.12
CA PRO A 264 -1.81 17.03 3.49
C PRO A 264 -1.74 17.07 1.96
N ILE A 265 -2.71 16.46 1.27
CA ILE A 265 -2.82 16.37 -0.22
C ILE A 265 -1.76 15.46 -0.87
N VAL A 266 -0.49 15.59 -0.49
CA VAL A 266 0.61 14.79 -1.05
C VAL A 266 0.98 13.56 -0.22
N GLY A 267 0.38 13.42 0.96
CA GLY A 267 0.57 12.31 1.89
C GLY A 267 -0.45 11.17 1.77
N GLY A 268 -0.12 10.04 2.40
CA GLY A 268 -0.96 8.85 2.45
C GLY A 268 -2.16 8.95 3.41
N SER A 269 -2.94 7.88 3.50
CA SER A 269 -4.24 7.86 4.18
C SER A 269 -4.19 7.89 5.72
N ILE A 270 -3.03 7.63 6.35
CA ILE A 270 -2.88 7.59 7.82
C ILE A 270 -1.74 8.52 8.23
N LEU A 271 -2.02 9.80 8.46
CA LEU A 271 -0.99 10.76 8.92
C LEU A 271 -0.87 10.83 10.44
N SER A 272 -1.82 10.25 11.18
CA SER A 272 -1.93 10.37 12.64
C SER A 272 -1.00 9.46 13.43
N HIS A 273 -0.46 8.40 12.80
CA HIS A 273 0.46 7.46 13.43
C HIS A 273 1.67 7.26 12.52
N ASP A 274 2.84 7.53 13.06
CA ASP A 274 4.15 7.42 12.44
C ASP A 274 4.44 5.98 11.99
N HIS A 275 4.57 5.80 10.68
CA HIS A 275 4.78 4.50 10.06
C HIS A 275 5.47 4.64 8.70
N PHE A 276 6.06 3.54 8.28
CA PHE A 276 6.66 3.33 6.97
C PHE A 276 5.95 2.18 6.26
N GLN A 277 6.08 2.16 4.93
CA GLN A 277 5.60 1.08 4.08
C GLN A 277 6.79 0.48 3.34
N GLY A 278 6.80 -0.83 3.17
CA GLY A 278 7.91 -1.55 2.55
C GLY A 278 7.49 -2.93 2.06
N GLY A 279 8.46 -3.73 1.68
CA GLY A 279 8.24 -5.12 1.30
C GLY A 279 9.26 -5.62 0.28
N HIS A 280 9.04 -6.82 -0.22
CA HIS A 280 9.93 -7.47 -1.18
C HIS A 280 9.38 -7.37 -2.60
N HIS A 281 9.50 -6.16 -3.17
CA HIS A 281 9.05 -5.87 -4.52
C HIS A 281 10.00 -4.87 -5.19
N GLN A 282 10.26 -5.06 -6.48
CA GLN A 282 11.06 -4.14 -7.27
C GLN A 282 10.16 -3.27 -8.14
N PHE A 283 9.96 -2.02 -7.71
CA PHE A 283 9.08 -1.07 -8.37
C PHE A 283 9.63 -0.52 -9.69
N PRO A 284 8.77 -0.03 -10.60
CA PRO A 284 9.17 0.65 -11.83
C PRO A 284 10.18 1.79 -11.62
N MET A 285 9.97 2.67 -10.65
CA MET A 285 10.87 3.80 -10.37
C MET A 285 12.28 3.34 -9.95
N GLU A 286 12.39 2.20 -9.25
CA GLU A 286 13.70 1.62 -8.91
C GLU A 286 14.47 1.21 -10.18
N LYS A 287 13.77 0.60 -11.15
CA LYS A 287 14.34 0.15 -12.43
C LYS A 287 14.67 1.31 -13.37
N ALA A 288 14.05 2.47 -13.18
CA ALA A 288 14.22 3.64 -14.03
C ALA A 288 15.68 4.13 -14.06
N GLN A 289 16.10 4.59 -15.24
CA GLN A 289 17.48 5.03 -15.47
C GLN A 289 17.77 6.37 -14.78
N VAL A 290 19.03 6.57 -14.39
CA VAL A 290 19.53 7.90 -14.00
C VAL A 290 19.97 8.63 -15.26
N GLU A 291 19.34 9.76 -15.57
CA GLU A 291 19.58 10.52 -16.80
C GLU A 291 20.65 11.61 -16.67
N ARG A 292 20.89 12.10 -15.45
CA ARG A 292 21.97 13.05 -15.14
C ARG A 292 22.62 12.69 -13.81
N THR A 293 23.94 12.83 -13.74
CA THR A 293 24.73 12.51 -12.55
C THR A 293 25.47 13.72 -12.03
N PHE A 294 25.59 13.79 -10.71
CA PHE A 294 26.15 14.92 -9.99
C PHE A 294 27.15 14.47 -8.93
N ILE A 295 27.94 15.42 -8.46
CA ILE A 295 28.83 15.29 -7.31
C ILE A 295 28.48 16.38 -6.28
N HIS A 296 28.65 16.07 -5.00
CA HIS A 296 28.58 17.03 -3.91
C HIS A 296 29.94 17.13 -3.23
N LYS A 297 30.50 18.33 -3.12
CA LYS A 297 31.88 18.54 -2.63
C LYS A 297 32.13 17.97 -1.23
N ASP A 298 31.13 18.07 -0.35
CA ASP A 298 31.24 17.64 1.05
C ASP A 298 30.94 16.12 1.21
N PHE A 299 30.45 15.46 0.15
CA PHE A 299 30.10 14.03 0.14
C PHE A 299 30.60 13.37 -1.17
N PRO A 300 31.93 13.31 -1.40
CA PRO A 300 32.51 12.89 -2.67
C PRO A 300 32.21 11.43 -3.03
N ASP A 301 31.96 10.59 -2.04
CA ASP A 301 31.69 9.15 -2.21
C ASP A 301 30.21 8.81 -2.42
N VAL A 302 29.30 9.80 -2.29
CA VAL A 302 27.88 9.63 -2.57
C VAL A 302 27.60 9.89 -4.04
N LYS A 303 27.02 8.90 -4.72
CA LYS A 303 26.54 9.04 -6.10
C LYS A 303 25.18 9.74 -6.06
N VAL A 304 25.05 10.80 -6.85
CA VAL A 304 23.83 11.59 -6.94
C VAL A 304 23.34 11.62 -8.38
N GLY A 305 22.03 11.49 -8.60
CA GLY A 305 21.46 11.59 -9.93
C GLY A 305 19.98 11.95 -9.97
N ILE A 306 19.56 12.46 -11.12
CA ILE A 306 18.14 12.63 -11.44
C ILE A 306 17.66 11.36 -12.14
N VAL A 307 16.56 10.79 -11.66
CA VAL A 307 15.92 9.61 -12.26
C VAL A 307 15.03 10.05 -13.43
N LYS A 308 15.09 9.33 -14.55
CA LYS A 308 14.17 9.48 -15.68
C LYS A 308 12.79 8.95 -15.27
N TRP A 309 12.04 9.77 -14.55
CA TRP A 309 10.74 9.43 -13.97
C TRP A 309 9.76 10.60 -14.13
N PRO A 310 8.43 10.38 -14.20
CA PRO A 310 7.45 11.46 -14.31
C PRO A 310 7.56 12.51 -13.20
N MET A 311 7.84 12.03 -11.99
CA MET A 311 8.01 12.88 -10.81
C MET A 311 9.47 13.30 -10.63
N SER A 312 9.70 14.39 -9.89
CA SER A 312 11.04 14.92 -9.64
C SER A 312 11.75 14.12 -8.54
N VAL A 313 12.68 13.24 -8.93
CA VAL A 313 13.37 12.32 -8.02
C VAL A 313 14.88 12.56 -8.04
N ILE A 314 15.44 12.76 -6.84
CA ILE A 314 16.88 12.76 -6.60
C ILE A 314 17.26 11.41 -6.00
N ARG A 315 18.10 10.63 -6.67
CA ARG A 315 18.62 9.36 -6.19
C ARG A 315 20.00 9.57 -5.58
N LEU A 316 20.15 9.17 -4.31
CA LEU A 316 21.41 9.11 -3.60
C LEU A 316 21.81 7.65 -3.41
N SER A 317 23.08 7.30 -3.61
CA SER A 317 23.58 5.96 -3.26
C SER A 317 25.03 5.97 -2.80
N GLY A 318 25.37 5.09 -1.87
CA GLY A 318 26.71 5.02 -1.29
C GLY A 318 26.86 3.89 -0.26
N ALA A 319 28.09 3.70 0.23
CA ALA A 319 28.39 2.70 1.24
C ALA A 319 28.07 3.18 2.67
N SER A 320 28.20 4.48 2.96
CA SER A 320 27.90 5.07 4.26
C SER A 320 26.42 5.44 4.36
N LYS A 321 25.76 4.90 5.40
CA LYS A 321 24.40 5.31 5.80
C LYS A 321 24.40 6.74 6.33
N GLU A 322 25.42 7.09 7.10
CA GLU A 322 25.57 8.38 7.77
C GLU A 322 25.67 9.51 6.74
N ASP A 323 26.51 9.37 5.72
CA ASP A 323 26.64 10.36 4.64
C ASP A 323 25.33 10.55 3.87
N LEU A 324 24.59 9.46 3.61
CA LEU A 324 23.28 9.54 2.96
C LEU A 324 22.25 10.27 3.83
N VAL A 325 22.23 10.02 5.14
CA VAL A 325 21.32 10.71 6.08
C VAL A 325 21.62 12.20 6.13
N GLU A 326 22.89 12.59 6.28
CA GLU A 326 23.29 14.00 6.36
C GLU A 326 23.00 14.75 5.05
N LEU A 327 23.33 14.15 3.90
CA LEU A 327 23.05 14.77 2.60
C LEU A 327 21.54 14.86 2.35
N ALA A 328 20.76 13.83 2.67
CA ALA A 328 19.30 13.87 2.52
C ALA A 328 18.65 14.92 3.42
N ASP A 329 19.11 15.08 4.66
CA ASP A 329 18.62 16.12 5.57
C ASP A 329 18.95 17.52 5.06
N ARG A 330 20.15 17.72 4.50
CA ARG A 330 20.52 18.98 3.84
C ARG A 330 19.62 19.29 2.63
N VAL A 331 19.36 18.29 1.78
CA VAL A 331 18.44 18.44 0.64
C VAL A 331 17.02 18.77 1.13
N LEU A 332 16.52 18.08 2.15
CA LEU A 332 15.21 18.35 2.74
C LEU A 332 15.11 19.77 3.29
N ALA A 333 16.12 20.23 4.04
CA ALA A 333 16.17 21.57 4.62
C ALA A 333 16.14 22.65 3.53
N LEU A 334 16.96 22.50 2.47
CA LEU A 334 16.98 23.43 1.35
C LEU A 334 15.68 23.39 0.55
N TRP A 335 15.15 22.20 0.27
CA TRP A 335 13.87 22.05 -0.43
C TRP A 335 12.72 22.73 0.32
N ARG A 336 12.67 22.60 1.65
CA ARG A 336 11.62 23.22 2.47
C ARG A 336 11.56 24.74 2.36
N GLU A 337 12.68 25.39 2.06
CA GLU A 337 12.78 26.85 1.91
C GLU A 337 12.76 27.30 0.43
N TYR A 338 12.90 26.36 -0.51
CA TYR A 338 13.05 26.67 -1.93
C TYR A 338 11.74 27.10 -2.60
N SER A 339 11.77 28.21 -3.32
CA SER A 339 10.66 28.67 -4.15
C SER A 339 11.15 28.99 -5.56
N ASP A 340 10.36 28.58 -6.55
CA ASP A 340 10.54 28.95 -7.95
C ASP A 340 9.16 29.18 -8.58
N GLU A 341 8.72 30.44 -8.53
CA GLU A 341 7.43 30.87 -9.07
C GLU A 341 7.27 30.56 -10.56
N SER A 342 8.38 30.47 -11.30
CA SER A 342 8.32 30.16 -12.72
C SER A 342 7.66 28.81 -12.97
N VAL A 343 7.81 27.85 -12.05
CA VAL A 343 7.21 26.50 -12.13
C VAL A 343 6.20 26.26 -11.01
N GLU A 344 5.61 27.33 -10.47
CA GLU A 344 4.57 27.31 -9.43
C GLU A 344 4.97 26.70 -8.07
N VAL A 345 6.25 26.42 -7.89
CA VAL A 345 6.80 25.92 -6.62
C VAL A 345 6.94 27.10 -5.67
N LEU A 346 6.16 27.10 -4.59
CA LEU A 346 6.34 27.99 -3.46
C LEU A 346 6.55 27.18 -2.19
N ALA A 347 7.58 27.53 -1.43
CA ALA A 347 7.85 26.91 -0.13
C ALA A 347 6.74 27.16 0.89
N TYR A 348 6.08 28.34 0.81
CA TYR A 348 5.07 28.77 1.76
C TYR A 348 3.95 29.58 1.12
N SER A 349 2.77 29.54 1.74
CA SER A 349 1.72 30.54 1.56
C SER A 349 1.48 31.29 2.87
N GLU A 350 1.15 32.57 2.77
CA GLU A 350 0.78 33.41 3.91
C GLU A 350 -0.70 33.80 3.80
N GLU A 351 -1.50 33.39 4.79
CA GLU A 351 -2.90 33.78 4.89
C GLU A 351 -3.21 34.17 6.34
N GLY A 352 -3.78 35.37 6.55
CA GLY A 352 -4.11 35.86 7.89
C GLY A 352 -2.92 35.95 8.86
N GLY A 353 -1.70 36.15 8.33
CA GLY A 353 -0.46 36.16 9.13
C GLY A 353 0.08 34.77 9.51
N LYS A 354 -0.56 33.68 9.05
CA LYS A 354 -0.07 32.31 9.25
C LYS A 354 0.71 31.84 8.02
N LYS A 355 1.99 31.54 8.24
CA LYS A 355 2.88 30.92 7.23
C LYS A 355 2.63 29.40 7.21
N THR A 356 2.17 28.87 6.08
CA THR A 356 1.90 27.44 5.88
C THR A 356 2.94 26.84 4.94
N PRO A 357 3.70 25.80 5.35
CA PRO A 357 4.70 25.14 4.50
C PRO A 357 4.06 24.25 3.44
N HIS A 358 4.69 24.14 2.28
CA HIS A 358 4.22 23.34 1.15
C HIS A 358 5.19 22.28 0.66
N ASN A 359 6.49 22.46 0.87
CA ASN A 359 7.52 21.54 0.38
C ASN A 359 7.83 20.41 1.38
N THR A 360 7.90 19.18 0.88
CA THR A 360 8.34 18.00 1.62
C THR A 360 8.89 16.93 0.67
N ILE A 361 9.28 15.77 1.20
CA ILE A 361 9.87 14.66 0.45
C ILE A 361 9.10 13.37 0.76
N THR A 362 8.92 12.52 -0.25
CA THR A 362 8.61 11.09 -0.07
C THR A 362 9.94 10.33 -0.18
N PRO A 363 10.53 9.84 0.94
CA PRO A 363 11.77 9.08 0.90
C PRO A 363 11.55 7.59 0.71
N ILE A 364 12.41 6.95 -0.08
CA ILE A 364 12.42 5.50 -0.31
C ILE A 364 13.85 4.99 -0.17
N ALA A 365 14.09 4.10 0.78
CA ALA A 365 15.36 3.45 1.03
C ALA A 365 15.36 1.99 0.61
N ARG A 366 16.50 1.48 0.14
CA ARG A 366 16.73 0.07 -0.17
C ARG A 366 18.23 -0.24 -0.28
N LYS A 367 18.57 -1.53 -0.39
CA LYS A 367 19.86 -1.95 -0.97
C LYS A 367 19.72 -2.06 -2.48
N ASN A 368 20.57 -1.37 -3.23
CA ASN A 368 20.56 -1.48 -4.69
C ASN A 368 21.32 -2.73 -5.16
N ARG A 369 21.36 -2.94 -6.49
CA ARG A 369 22.01 -4.11 -7.11
C ARG A 369 23.51 -4.23 -6.79
N ASN A 370 24.17 -3.13 -6.44
CA ASN A 370 25.58 -3.09 -6.04
C ASN A 370 25.79 -3.27 -4.53
N GLN A 371 24.73 -3.60 -3.77
CA GLN A 371 24.73 -3.71 -2.30
C GLN A 371 25.01 -2.38 -1.57
N GLU A 372 24.92 -1.26 -2.29
CA GLU A 372 24.99 0.08 -1.72
C GLU A 372 23.66 0.43 -1.05
N TYR A 373 23.73 1.26 -0.02
CA TYR A 373 22.52 1.94 0.46
C TYR A 373 22.07 2.92 -0.61
N GLU A 374 20.77 2.96 -0.89
CA GLU A 374 20.18 3.86 -1.87
C GLU A 374 18.96 4.52 -1.24
N LEU A 375 18.85 5.84 -1.46
CA LEU A 375 17.78 6.68 -0.95
C LEU A 375 17.27 7.57 -2.08
N ASP A 376 16.04 7.30 -2.53
CA ASP A 376 15.32 8.17 -3.45
C ASP A 376 14.57 9.23 -2.66
N LEU A 377 14.77 10.49 -3.05
CA LEU A 377 14.10 11.66 -2.52
C LEU A 377 13.17 12.21 -3.59
N VAL A 378 11.88 11.85 -3.49
CA VAL A 378 10.86 12.39 -4.40
C VAL A 378 10.39 13.73 -3.85
N LEU A 379 10.64 14.81 -4.57
CA LEU A 379 10.26 16.16 -4.17
C LEU A 379 8.74 16.32 -4.31
N ARG A 380 8.09 16.81 -3.24
CA ARG A 380 6.64 17.02 -3.19
C ARG A 380 6.32 18.46 -2.80
N ASN A 381 5.22 18.98 -3.34
CA ASN A 381 4.64 20.25 -2.95
C ASN A 381 3.11 20.12 -2.88
N ASN A 382 2.49 20.58 -1.80
CA ASN A 382 1.05 20.41 -1.58
C ASN A 382 0.19 21.66 -1.82
N ARG A 383 0.75 22.66 -2.50
CA ARG A 383 0.06 23.90 -2.80
C ARG A 383 -1.13 23.67 -3.73
N THR A 384 -2.18 24.44 -3.51
CA THR A 384 -3.38 24.49 -4.36
C THR A 384 -3.48 25.83 -5.07
N SER A 385 -4.29 25.89 -6.12
CA SER A 385 -4.66 27.15 -6.79
C SER A 385 -6.17 27.19 -7.02
N LYS A 386 -6.68 28.31 -7.55
CA LYS A 386 -8.11 28.39 -7.94
C LYS A 386 -8.45 27.43 -9.08
N GLU A 387 -7.49 27.20 -9.98
CA GLU A 387 -7.62 26.28 -11.12
C GLU A 387 -7.45 24.82 -10.67
N HIS A 388 -6.57 24.58 -9.71
CA HIS A 388 -6.30 23.25 -9.15
C HIS A 388 -6.59 23.23 -7.64
N PRO A 389 -7.88 23.20 -7.24
CA PRO A 389 -8.27 23.24 -5.83
C PRO A 389 -7.84 21.98 -5.06
N TYR A 390 -7.62 20.87 -5.77
CA TYR A 390 -7.13 19.60 -5.21
C TYR A 390 -5.61 19.51 -5.12
N GLY A 391 -4.87 20.48 -5.66
CA GLY A 391 -3.41 20.51 -5.66
C GLY A 391 -2.86 20.77 -7.06
N ILE A 392 -1.91 21.70 -7.16
CA ILE A 392 -1.20 22.01 -8.42
C ILE A 392 -0.38 20.79 -8.86
N PHE A 393 0.24 20.12 -7.89
CA PHE A 393 1.08 18.93 -8.07
C PHE A 393 0.36 17.66 -7.61
N HIS A 394 -0.85 17.46 -8.14
CA HIS A 394 -1.75 16.34 -7.88
C HIS A 394 -2.53 16.02 -9.17
N PRO A 395 -3.03 14.79 -9.42
CA PRO A 395 -4.00 14.52 -10.47
C PRO A 395 -5.05 15.62 -10.62
N HIS A 396 -5.16 16.19 -11.83
CA HIS A 396 -6.14 17.20 -12.17
C HIS A 396 -7.53 16.59 -12.42
N GLU A 397 -8.56 17.44 -12.42
CA GLU A 397 -9.98 17.02 -12.37
C GLU A 397 -10.39 16.11 -13.54
N ASP A 398 -9.80 16.31 -14.71
CA ASP A 398 -10.08 15.51 -15.90
C ASP A 398 -9.57 14.07 -15.80
N LEU A 399 -8.71 13.75 -14.82
CA LEU A 399 -8.21 12.39 -14.55
C LEU A 399 -8.97 11.70 -13.40
N HIS A 400 -9.83 12.42 -12.68
CA HIS A 400 -10.49 11.92 -11.46
C HIS A 400 -11.48 10.79 -11.72
N HIS A 401 -11.91 10.59 -12.97
CA HIS A 401 -12.73 9.45 -13.34
C HIS A 401 -12.00 8.11 -13.15
N ILE A 402 -10.68 8.06 -13.34
CA ILE A 402 -9.82 6.90 -13.04
C ILE A 402 -9.26 6.96 -11.62
N LYS A 403 -8.59 8.06 -11.26
CA LYS A 403 -7.86 8.20 -10.00
C LYS A 403 -8.04 9.60 -9.44
N LYS A 404 -8.83 9.70 -8.38
CA LYS A 404 -9.05 10.96 -7.64
C LYS A 404 -8.26 11.02 -6.34
N GLU A 405 -7.97 9.85 -5.77
CA GLU A 405 -7.30 9.70 -4.49
C GLU A 405 -5.85 10.20 -4.53
N ASN A 406 -5.32 10.59 -3.37
CA ASN A 406 -3.94 11.02 -3.22
C ASN A 406 -2.94 10.00 -3.78
N ILE A 407 -1.85 10.52 -4.34
CA ILE A 407 -0.71 9.74 -4.83
C ILE A 407 0.23 9.45 -3.66
N GLY A 408 0.06 8.25 -3.08
CA GLY A 408 0.87 7.73 -2.00
C GLY A 408 2.20 7.15 -2.47
N LEU A 409 2.99 6.65 -1.52
CA LEU A 409 4.30 6.05 -1.75
C LEU A 409 4.30 5.01 -2.89
N ILE A 410 3.30 4.12 -2.90
CA ILE A 410 3.22 3.00 -3.84
C ILE A 410 3.00 3.53 -5.27
N GLU A 411 2.07 4.48 -5.44
CA GLU A 411 1.83 5.12 -6.72
C GLU A 411 3.03 5.93 -7.20
N VAL A 412 3.69 6.68 -6.32
CA VAL A 412 4.93 7.43 -6.62
C VAL A 412 5.99 6.51 -7.26
N MET A 413 6.10 5.28 -6.76
CA MET A 413 7.08 4.30 -7.25
C MET A 413 6.62 3.59 -8.54
N GLY A 414 5.39 3.81 -9.01
CA GLY A 414 4.89 3.34 -10.30
C GLY A 414 3.89 2.19 -10.26
N LEU A 415 3.28 1.89 -9.10
CA LEU A 415 2.17 0.94 -9.01
C LEU A 415 0.84 1.68 -8.77
N ALA A 416 -0.02 1.73 -9.79
CA ALA A 416 -1.34 2.32 -9.67
C ALA A 416 -2.28 1.38 -8.91
N VAL A 417 -2.76 1.82 -7.74
CA VAL A 417 -3.83 1.13 -7.02
C VAL A 417 -5.17 1.81 -7.36
N LEU A 418 -5.94 1.17 -8.24
CA LEU A 418 -7.20 1.67 -8.78
C LEU A 418 -8.41 1.06 -8.04
N PRO A 419 -9.54 1.79 -7.96
CA PRO A 419 -10.71 1.34 -7.20
C PRO A 419 -11.43 0.17 -7.90
N GLY A 420 -11.99 -0.75 -7.10
CA GLY A 420 -12.61 -1.98 -7.62
C GLY A 420 -13.75 -1.78 -8.62
N ARG A 421 -14.50 -0.66 -8.50
CA ARG A 421 -15.53 -0.24 -9.47
C ARG A 421 -15.04 -0.22 -10.91
N LEU A 422 -13.75 0.08 -11.11
CA LEU A 422 -13.17 0.23 -12.44
C LEU A 422 -13.23 -1.08 -13.24
N SER A 423 -13.27 -2.24 -12.59
CA SER A 423 -13.45 -3.52 -13.29
C SER A 423 -14.77 -3.58 -14.05
N VAL A 424 -15.86 -3.03 -13.49
CA VAL A 424 -17.19 -3.02 -14.15
C VAL A 424 -17.24 -1.93 -15.21
N GLU A 425 -16.71 -0.75 -14.89
CA GLU A 425 -16.63 0.39 -15.82
C GLU A 425 -15.83 0.02 -17.08
N MET A 426 -14.72 -0.73 -16.93
CA MET A 426 -13.92 -1.24 -18.05
C MET A 426 -14.74 -2.14 -18.98
N GLU A 427 -15.54 -3.08 -18.45
CA GLU A 427 -16.42 -3.92 -19.29
C GLU A 427 -17.42 -3.08 -20.08
N GLY A 428 -17.99 -2.05 -19.45
CA GLY A 428 -18.91 -1.12 -20.11
C GLY A 428 -18.27 -0.39 -21.29
N ILE A 429 -17.05 0.12 -21.10
CA ILE A 429 -16.28 0.81 -22.14
C ILE A 429 -15.90 -0.14 -23.28
N LYS A 430 -15.42 -1.35 -22.95
CA LYS A 430 -15.07 -2.37 -23.95
C LYS A 430 -16.27 -2.74 -24.83
N ALA A 431 -17.45 -2.92 -24.23
CA ALA A 431 -18.66 -3.22 -24.98
C ALA A 431 -19.04 -2.11 -25.99
N ILE A 432 -18.76 -0.84 -25.68
CA ILE A 432 -18.94 0.26 -26.62
C ILE A 432 -17.91 0.18 -27.76
N LEU A 433 -16.64 -0.05 -27.43
CA LEU A 433 -15.55 -0.14 -28.42
C LEU A 433 -15.67 -1.38 -29.34
N ALA A 434 -16.32 -2.43 -28.87
CA ALA A 434 -16.63 -3.64 -29.65
C ALA A 434 -17.92 -3.51 -30.48
N GLY A 435 -18.71 -2.46 -30.28
CA GLY A 435 -19.99 -2.25 -30.97
C GLY A 435 -21.15 -3.08 -30.41
N GLU A 436 -20.96 -3.75 -29.27
CA GLU A 436 -22.01 -4.48 -28.55
C GLU A 436 -23.01 -3.53 -27.88
N LYS A 437 -22.53 -2.34 -27.49
CA LYS A 437 -23.35 -1.23 -27.01
C LYS A 437 -23.15 -0.01 -27.91
N PRO A 438 -24.23 0.69 -28.31
CA PRO A 438 -24.08 1.91 -29.09
C PRO A 438 -23.45 3.03 -28.25
N PHE A 439 -22.58 3.82 -28.86
CA PHE A 439 -22.16 5.10 -28.31
C PHE A 439 -23.31 6.11 -28.47
N ASP A 440 -23.97 6.46 -27.36
CA ASP A 440 -25.01 7.48 -27.28
C ASP A 440 -24.72 8.37 -26.08
N GLU A 441 -24.29 9.60 -26.35
CA GLU A 441 -23.89 10.57 -25.32
C GLU A 441 -25.00 10.83 -24.30
N LYS A 442 -26.26 10.95 -24.74
CA LYS A 442 -27.37 11.26 -23.82
C LYS A 442 -27.61 10.12 -22.87
N ARG A 443 -27.55 8.88 -23.37
CA ARG A 443 -27.73 7.69 -22.54
C ARG A 443 -26.57 7.50 -21.57
N LEU A 444 -25.34 7.78 -21.99
CA LEU A 444 -24.17 7.67 -21.13
C LEU A 444 -24.16 8.72 -20.02
N MET A 445 -24.63 9.94 -20.28
CA MET A 445 -24.76 10.96 -19.22
C MET A 445 -25.68 10.52 -18.06
N GLU A 446 -26.66 9.66 -18.35
CA GLU A 446 -27.60 9.12 -17.36
C GLU A 446 -27.10 7.80 -16.71
N ASP A 447 -25.99 7.24 -17.18
CA ASP A 447 -25.40 6.01 -16.66
C ASP A 447 -24.55 6.31 -15.40
N GLU A 448 -24.92 5.68 -14.28
CA GLU A 448 -24.28 5.91 -12.97
C GLU A 448 -22.79 5.54 -12.97
N ASP A 449 -22.39 4.54 -13.76
CA ASP A 449 -21.02 4.04 -13.83
C ASP A 449 -20.22 4.76 -14.92
N LEU A 450 -20.78 4.86 -16.13
CA LEU A 450 -20.07 5.34 -17.32
C LEU A 450 -20.15 6.85 -17.55
N GLY A 451 -21.12 7.57 -16.97
CA GLY A 451 -21.33 8.99 -17.27
C GLY A 451 -20.12 9.88 -16.97
N LYS A 452 -19.40 9.59 -15.88
CA LYS A 452 -18.14 10.29 -15.53
C LYS A 452 -16.99 10.01 -16.48
N HIS A 453 -17.08 8.96 -17.30
CA HIS A 453 -16.08 8.60 -18.31
C HIS A 453 -16.42 9.16 -19.69
N LEU A 454 -17.56 9.85 -19.87
CA LEU A 454 -18.05 10.25 -21.20
C LEU A 454 -17.00 10.98 -22.07
N PRO A 455 -16.28 12.01 -21.58
CA PRO A 455 -15.24 12.66 -22.39
C PRO A 455 -14.16 11.69 -22.85
N TRP A 456 -13.74 10.78 -21.95
CA TRP A 456 -12.74 9.77 -22.28
C TRP A 456 -13.27 8.71 -23.25
N ILE A 457 -14.51 8.25 -23.08
CA ILE A 457 -15.15 7.31 -24.02
C ILE A 457 -15.22 7.93 -25.42
N GLN A 458 -15.57 9.21 -25.52
CA GLN A 458 -15.59 9.94 -26.78
C GLN A 458 -14.20 9.93 -27.45
N GLU A 459 -13.13 10.27 -26.71
CA GLU A 459 -11.76 10.20 -27.23
C GLU A 459 -11.39 8.79 -27.72
N LEU A 460 -11.78 7.75 -26.96
CA LEU A 460 -11.51 6.36 -27.33
C LEU A 460 -12.25 5.97 -28.61
N VAL A 461 -13.51 6.37 -28.76
CA VAL A 461 -14.32 6.11 -29.96
C VAL A 461 -13.76 6.85 -31.17
N GLU A 462 -13.35 8.11 -31.02
CA GLU A 462 -12.73 8.89 -32.11
C GLU A 462 -11.40 8.27 -32.55
N LYS A 463 -10.61 7.75 -31.61
CA LYS A 463 -9.28 7.18 -31.86
C LYS A 463 -9.30 5.75 -32.39
N TYR A 464 -10.18 4.90 -31.87
CA TYR A 464 -10.18 3.45 -32.12
C TYR A 464 -11.46 2.94 -32.80
N GLY A 465 -12.52 3.75 -32.91
CA GLY A 465 -13.82 3.33 -33.43
C GLY A 465 -14.58 2.37 -32.51
N THR A 466 -15.69 1.83 -33.00
CA THR A 466 -16.63 0.96 -32.26
C THR A 466 -16.80 -0.43 -32.89
N GLY A 467 -15.82 -0.90 -33.66
CA GLY A 467 -15.87 -2.18 -34.37
C GLY A 467 -14.71 -3.12 -34.04
N ASN A 468 -14.11 -2.99 -32.86
CA ASN A 468 -12.91 -3.71 -32.45
C ASN A 468 -13.23 -5.13 -31.98
N GLN A 469 -12.27 -6.06 -32.08
CA GLN A 469 -12.43 -7.39 -31.48
C GLN A 469 -12.27 -7.33 -29.96
N LYS A 470 -12.83 -8.32 -29.25
CA LYS A 470 -12.84 -8.34 -27.79
C LYS A 470 -11.44 -8.22 -27.17
N ASP A 471 -10.48 -9.00 -27.67
CA ASP A 471 -9.10 -8.96 -27.17
C ASP A 471 -8.44 -7.60 -27.43
N ASP A 472 -8.70 -7.00 -28.60
CA ASP A 472 -8.23 -5.65 -28.92
C ASP A 472 -8.82 -4.60 -27.96
N THR A 473 -10.10 -4.70 -27.58
CA THR A 473 -10.70 -3.74 -26.64
C THR A 473 -10.12 -3.83 -25.24
N GLU A 474 -9.73 -5.04 -24.80
CA GLU A 474 -9.07 -5.25 -23.51
C GLU A 474 -7.70 -4.57 -23.49
N GLU A 475 -6.91 -4.76 -24.54
CA GLU A 475 -5.59 -4.13 -24.68
C GLU A 475 -5.70 -2.61 -24.81
N ILE A 476 -6.66 -2.10 -25.59
CA ILE A 476 -6.93 -0.66 -25.74
C ILE A 476 -7.22 -0.04 -24.38
N VAL A 477 -8.17 -0.57 -23.62
CA VAL A 477 -8.57 0.00 -22.33
C VAL A 477 -7.42 -0.08 -21.32
N LYS A 478 -6.73 -1.21 -21.23
CA LYS A 478 -5.55 -1.38 -20.34
C LYS A 478 -4.43 -0.39 -20.67
N LYS A 479 -4.13 -0.19 -21.95
CA LYS A 479 -3.13 0.75 -22.43
C LYS A 479 -3.51 2.20 -22.10
N GLU A 480 -4.76 2.57 -22.34
CA GLU A 480 -5.23 3.95 -22.12
C GLU A 480 -5.35 4.29 -20.63
N ILE A 481 -5.70 3.32 -19.76
CA ILE A 481 -5.58 3.48 -18.31
C ILE A 481 -4.12 3.72 -17.91
N GLY A 482 -3.17 2.98 -18.49
CA GLY A 482 -1.74 3.20 -18.28
C GLY A 482 -1.29 4.61 -18.69
N ARG A 483 -1.77 5.11 -19.84
CA ARG A 483 -1.52 6.49 -20.29
C ARG A 483 -2.05 7.52 -19.29
N ILE A 484 -3.30 7.35 -18.82
CA ILE A 484 -3.90 8.23 -17.82
C ILE A 484 -3.08 8.21 -16.53
N PHE A 485 -2.67 7.05 -16.04
CA PHE A 485 -1.87 6.98 -14.81
C PHE A 485 -0.47 7.58 -14.97
N THR A 486 0.14 7.46 -16.15
CA THR A 486 1.40 8.15 -16.44
C THR A 486 1.22 9.67 -16.29
N ARG A 487 0.16 10.21 -16.89
CA ARG A 487 -0.18 11.63 -16.76
C ARG A 487 -0.49 12.03 -15.32
N VAL A 488 -1.16 11.18 -14.53
CA VAL A 488 -1.36 11.38 -13.09
C VAL A 488 -0.02 11.61 -12.36
N LEU A 489 1.02 10.84 -12.69
CA LEU A 489 2.34 11.02 -12.09
C LEU A 489 3.06 12.28 -12.61
N GLU A 490 2.87 12.64 -13.88
CA GLU A 490 3.40 13.88 -14.47
C GLU A 490 2.75 15.13 -13.85
N ASP A 491 1.44 15.10 -13.61
CA ASP A 491 0.70 16.13 -12.88
C ASP A 491 1.24 16.25 -11.44
N ALA A 492 1.61 15.14 -10.81
CA ALA A 492 2.18 15.12 -9.46
C ALA A 492 3.67 15.57 -9.38
N GLY A 493 4.40 15.64 -10.49
CA GLY A 493 5.78 16.10 -10.52
C GLY A 493 5.90 17.61 -10.30
N VAL A 494 6.78 18.04 -9.37
CA VAL A 494 6.98 19.48 -9.05
C VAL A 494 7.76 20.22 -10.15
N PHE A 495 8.76 19.56 -10.73
CA PHE A 495 9.44 19.99 -11.93
C PHE A 495 8.95 19.12 -13.08
N LYS A 496 8.18 19.73 -13.99
CA LYS A 496 7.59 19.05 -15.15
C LYS A 496 8.67 18.51 -16.09
N ARG A 497 8.32 17.50 -16.87
CA ARG A 497 9.20 16.82 -17.83
C ARG A 497 9.37 17.58 -19.15
N ASP A 498 9.03 18.87 -19.16
CA ASP A 498 9.33 19.81 -20.24
C ASP A 498 10.66 20.54 -20.00
N GLN A 499 11.09 21.35 -20.97
CA GLN A 499 12.36 22.09 -20.89
C GLN A 499 12.42 23.01 -19.66
N LYS A 500 11.33 23.72 -19.36
CA LYS A 500 11.25 24.69 -18.28
C LYS A 500 11.34 24.04 -16.91
N GLY A 501 10.66 22.91 -16.71
CA GLY A 501 10.72 22.11 -15.50
C GLY A 501 12.10 21.52 -15.31
N MET A 502 12.73 20.95 -16.35
CA MET A 502 14.08 20.40 -16.25
C MET A 502 15.14 21.46 -15.94
N ASP A 503 15.07 22.64 -16.54
CA ASP A 503 15.98 23.75 -16.21
C ASP A 503 15.81 24.21 -14.76
N SER A 504 14.57 24.26 -14.27
CA SER A 504 14.27 24.61 -12.88
C SER A 504 14.74 23.53 -11.90
N PHE A 505 14.68 22.25 -12.29
CA PHE A 505 15.21 21.15 -11.49
C PHE A 505 16.74 21.25 -11.39
N LEU A 506 17.43 21.53 -12.51
CA LEU A 506 18.88 21.75 -12.50
C LEU A 506 19.29 22.94 -11.64
N LYS A 507 18.51 24.03 -11.67
CA LYS A 507 18.71 25.19 -10.78
C LYS A 507 18.56 24.82 -9.30
N PHE A 508 17.59 23.97 -8.95
CA PHE A 508 17.48 23.45 -7.59
C PHE A 508 18.67 22.56 -7.22
N MET A 509 19.14 21.71 -8.14
CA MET A 509 20.32 20.87 -7.89
C MET A 509 21.57 21.73 -7.60
N ASP A 510 21.80 22.80 -8.39
CA ASP A 510 22.88 23.76 -8.14
C ASP A 510 22.72 24.48 -6.79
N HIS A 511 21.51 24.95 -6.48
CA HIS A 511 21.18 25.54 -5.17
C HIS A 511 21.46 24.57 -4.00
N ALA A 512 21.22 23.27 -4.21
CA ALA A 512 21.50 22.22 -3.25
C ALA A 512 23.00 21.86 -3.13
N GLY A 513 23.88 22.50 -3.91
CA GLY A 513 25.33 22.30 -3.87
C GLY A 513 25.82 21.15 -4.75
N PHE A 514 24.99 20.68 -5.68
CA PHE A 514 25.35 19.64 -6.64
C PHE A 514 25.95 20.24 -7.91
N SER A 515 27.04 19.65 -8.40
CA SER A 515 27.66 20.03 -9.68
C SER A 515 27.65 18.84 -10.63
N ILE A 516 27.52 19.11 -11.94
CA ILE A 516 27.46 18.06 -12.96
C ILE A 516 28.78 17.29 -13.00
N LYS A 517 28.70 15.95 -12.97
CA LYS A 517 29.89 15.10 -13.06
C LYS A 517 30.52 15.26 -14.45
N GLY A 518 31.66 15.95 -14.52
CA GLY A 518 32.37 16.29 -15.75
C GLY A 518 32.56 17.80 -15.99
N ASP A 519 31.92 18.64 -15.18
CA ASP A 519 32.09 20.10 -15.18
C ASP A 519 32.96 20.57 -14.01
N SER A 520 33.89 19.72 -13.57
CA SER A 520 34.97 20.13 -12.67
C SER A 520 35.84 21.14 -13.43
N GLY A 521 35.44 22.41 -13.32
CA GLY A 521 36.15 23.55 -13.84
C GLY A 521 37.63 23.46 -13.48
N LYS A 522 38.44 23.80 -14.49
CA LYS A 522 39.85 24.13 -14.36
C LYS A 522 40.11 25.18 -13.29
#